data_AF-A0A565B9N8-F1
#
_entry.id   AF-A0A565B9N8-F1
#
_cell.length_a   1.000
_cell.length_b   1.000
_cell.length_c   1.000
_cell.angle_alpha   90.00
_cell.angle_beta   90.00
_cell.angle_gamma   90.00
#
_symmetry.space_group_name_H-M   'P 1'
#
loop_
_entity.id
_entity.type
_entity.pdbx_description
1 polymer ?
#
loop_
_entity_poly.entity_id
_entity_poly.type
_entity_poly.pdbx_seq_one_letter_code
_entity_poly.pdbx_strand_id
1 'polypeptide(L)'
;MVEMREHIVREKWIQIEKAKILREKVKWCYRVEGVNHYQKCRHLVQQYLDSTRGVGWGKDHRPISLHGEAPSLRLLKLKLNNALRLSNLR
;
A
#
# COMPACT_ATOMS: atom_id res chain seq x y z
N MET A 1 -21.14 -24.73 -3.91
CA MET A 1 -19.67 -24.50 -3.98
C MET A 1 -19.28 -23.46 -5.04
N VAL A 2 -19.96 -23.40 -6.20
CA VAL A 2 -19.68 -22.41 -7.26
C VAL A 2 -20.02 -20.98 -6.84
N GLU A 3 -21.17 -20.77 -6.19
CA GLU A 3 -21.64 -19.45 -5.72
C GLU A 3 -20.64 -18.72 -4.81
N MET A 4 -20.00 -19.43 -3.86
CA MET A 4 -18.94 -18.85 -3.02
C MET A 4 -17.73 -18.39 -3.86
N ARG A 5 -17.37 -19.14 -4.91
CA ARG A 5 -16.25 -18.76 -5.80
C ARG A 5 -16.61 -17.51 -6.60
N GLU A 6 -17.84 -17.42 -7.10
CA GLU A 6 -18.34 -16.24 -7.81
C GLU A 6 -18.34 -15.00 -6.91
N HIS A 7 -18.77 -15.16 -5.66
CA HIS A 7 -18.72 -14.08 -4.67
C HIS A 7 -17.28 -13.60 -4.43
N ILE A 8 -16.32 -14.52 -4.24
CA ILE A 8 -14.90 -14.17 -4.06
C ILE A 8 -14.36 -13.42 -5.28
N VAL A 9 -14.68 -13.88 -6.49
CA VAL A 9 -14.26 -13.22 -7.73
C VAL A 9 -14.85 -11.83 -7.82
N ARG A 10 -16.15 -11.66 -7.52
CA ARG A 10 -16.83 -10.36 -7.49
C ARG A 10 -16.17 -9.38 -6.52
N GLU A 11 -15.84 -9.82 -5.31
CA GLU A 11 -15.13 -8.99 -4.33
C GLU A 11 -13.73 -8.56 -4.82
N LYS A 12 -13.00 -9.47 -5.49
CA LYS A 12 -11.71 -9.12 -6.11
C LYS A 12 -11.89 -8.07 -7.21
N TRP A 13 -12.93 -8.18 -8.04
CA TRP A 13 -13.24 -7.15 -9.05
C TRP A 13 -13.56 -5.80 -8.42
N ILE A 14 -14.32 -5.78 -7.32
CA ILE A 14 -14.62 -4.54 -6.57
C ILE A 14 -13.32 -3.89 -6.07
N GLN A 15 -12.39 -4.67 -5.54
CA GLN A 15 -11.09 -4.16 -5.09
C GLN A 15 -10.25 -3.59 -6.24
N ILE A 16 -10.23 -4.27 -7.39
CA ILE A 16 -9.54 -3.79 -8.60
C ILE A 16 -10.14 -2.46 -9.05
N GLU A 17 -11.46 -2.34 -9.09
CA GLU A 17 -12.13 -1.13 -9.56
C GLU A 17 -11.92 0.05 -8.59
N LYS A 18 -11.94 -0.20 -7.28
CA LYS A 18 -11.54 0.79 -6.26
C LYS A 18 -10.13 1.32 -6.50
N ALA A 19 -9.17 0.44 -6.80
CA ALA A 19 -7.79 0.85 -7.09
C ALA A 19 -7.69 1.69 -8.38
N LYS A 20 -8.51 1.40 -9.41
CA LYS A 20 -8.58 2.23 -10.62
C LYS A 20 -9.14 3.63 -10.33
N ILE A 21 -10.19 3.74 -9.52
CA ILE A 21 -10.74 5.04 -9.11
C ILE A 21 -9.66 5.88 -8.39
N LEU A 22 -8.92 5.26 -7.46
CA LEU A 22 -7.83 5.94 -6.75
C LEU A 22 -6.72 6.40 -7.70
N ARG A 23 -6.38 5.60 -8.71
CA ARG A 23 -5.42 5.99 -9.76
C ARG A 23 -5.87 7.25 -10.50
N GLU A 24 -7.14 7.33 -10.89
CA GLU A 24 -7.67 8.51 -11.58
C GLU A 24 -7.68 9.74 -10.67
N LYS A 25 -8.01 9.59 -9.38
CA LYS A 25 -7.88 10.68 -8.40
C LYS A 25 -6.45 11.19 -8.24
N VAL A 26 -5.46 10.30 -8.23
CA VAL A 26 -4.04 10.68 -8.18
C VAL A 26 -3.65 11.47 -9.43
N LYS A 27 -4.01 10.98 -10.63
CA LYS A 27 -3.75 11.70 -11.89
C LYS A 27 -4.39 13.09 -11.89
N TRP A 28 -5.64 13.19 -11.43
CA TRP A 28 -6.34 14.45 -11.31
C TRP A 28 -5.62 15.39 -10.33
N CYS A 29 -5.23 14.92 -9.15
CA CYS A 29 -4.50 15.72 -8.18
C CYS A 29 -3.17 16.25 -8.75
N TYR A 30 -2.43 15.41 -9.48
CA TYR A 30 -1.19 15.83 -10.12
C TYR A 30 -1.42 16.93 -11.16
N ARG A 31 -2.52 16.83 -11.93
CA ARG A 31 -2.88 17.84 -12.93
C ARG A 31 -3.31 19.17 -12.29
N VAL A 32 -4.05 19.12 -11.19
CA VAL A 32 -4.58 20.32 -10.52
C VAL A 32 -3.51 21.03 -9.68
N GLU A 33 -2.70 20.29 -8.92
CA GLU A 33 -1.75 20.88 -7.97
C GLU A 33 -0.43 21.33 -8.61
N GLY A 34 -0.09 20.83 -9.80
CA GLY A 34 1.15 21.17 -10.50
C GLY A 34 2.36 20.95 -9.59
N VAL A 35 3.18 21.98 -9.38
CA VAL A 35 4.42 21.90 -8.58
C VAL A 35 4.18 21.44 -7.13
N ASN A 36 2.99 21.67 -6.56
CA ASN A 36 2.70 21.32 -5.17
C ASN A 36 2.21 19.87 -4.96
N HIS A 37 2.26 19.03 -6.00
CA HIS A 37 1.75 17.66 -5.93
C HIS A 37 2.48 16.80 -4.86
N TYR A 38 3.74 17.12 -4.53
CA TYR A 38 4.54 16.37 -3.55
C TYR A 38 3.96 16.40 -2.14
N GLN A 39 3.40 17.53 -1.72
CA GLN A 39 2.83 17.68 -0.38
C GLN A 39 1.35 17.29 -0.39
N LYS A 40 0.59 17.83 -1.34
CA LYS A 40 -0.87 17.69 -1.34
C LYS A 40 -1.35 16.33 -1.84
N CYS A 41 -0.72 15.73 -2.86
CA CYS A 41 -1.20 14.45 -3.41
C CYS A 41 -0.65 13.22 -2.68
N ARG A 42 0.25 13.39 -1.69
CA ARG A 42 0.91 12.28 -0.98
C ARG A 42 -0.07 11.27 -0.38
N HIS A 43 -1.13 11.75 0.26
CA HIS A 43 -2.12 10.90 0.90
C HIS A 43 -2.92 10.04 -0.11
N LEU A 44 -3.27 10.61 -1.27
CA LEU A 44 -3.93 9.87 -2.36
C LEU A 44 -3.02 8.81 -2.97
N VAL A 45 -1.74 9.14 -3.15
CA VAL A 45 -0.74 8.18 -3.63
C VAL A 45 -0.60 7.02 -2.64
N GLN A 46 -0.53 7.32 -1.34
CA GLN A 46 -0.45 6.29 -0.30
C GLN A 46 -1.68 5.35 -0.33
N GLN A 47 -2.90 5.92 -0.40
CA GLN A 47 -4.14 5.15 -0.52
C GLN A 47 -4.16 4.27 -1.78
N TYR A 48 -3.74 4.82 -2.93
CA TYR A 48 -3.62 4.05 -4.16
C TYR A 48 -2.63 2.89 -4.00
N LEU A 49 -1.42 3.15 -3.49
CA LEU A 49 -0.42 2.11 -3.27
C LEU A 49 -0.92 1.02 -2.32
N ASP A 50 -1.56 1.40 -1.21
CA ASP A 50 -2.12 0.46 -0.26
C ASP A 50 -3.25 -0.38 -0.88
N SER A 51 -4.13 0.23 -1.69
CA SER A 51 -5.18 -0.51 -2.41
C SER A 51 -4.63 -1.51 -3.43
N THR A 52 -3.39 -1.34 -3.90
CA THR A 52 -2.77 -2.27 -4.86
C THR A 52 -1.98 -3.38 -4.18
N ARG A 53 -1.72 -3.31 -2.87
CA ARG A 53 -1.03 -4.36 -2.12
C ARG A 53 -2.01 -5.53 -1.94
N GLY A 54 -1.75 -6.65 -2.63
CA GLY A 54 -2.60 -7.85 -2.59
C GLY A 54 -3.71 -7.91 -3.65
N VAL A 55 -3.90 -6.87 -4.46
CA VAL A 55 -4.93 -6.87 -5.54
C VAL A 55 -4.32 -7.30 -6.88
N GLY A 56 -4.52 -8.56 -7.28
CA GLY A 56 -4.11 -9.11 -8.58
C GLY A 56 -3.95 -10.64 -8.58
N TRP A 57 -4.01 -11.26 -9.77
CA TRP A 57 -3.68 -12.68 -9.96
C TRP A 57 -2.16 -12.82 -9.94
N GLY A 58 -1.60 -13.64 -9.04
CA GLY A 58 -0.15 -13.87 -8.95
C GLY A 58 0.67 -12.83 -8.17
N LYS A 59 0.05 -11.93 -7.38
CA LYS A 59 0.83 -11.01 -6.52
C LYS A 59 1.54 -11.67 -5.35
N ASP A 60 1.16 -12.90 -5.01
CA ASP A 60 1.91 -13.77 -4.09
C ASP A 60 3.22 -14.27 -4.70
N HIS A 61 3.45 -14.09 -6.02
CA HIS A 61 4.73 -14.36 -6.67
C HIS A 61 5.67 -13.15 -6.67
N ARG A 62 5.36 -12.10 -5.90
CA ARG A 62 6.36 -11.07 -5.69
C ARG A 62 7.55 -11.75 -4.99
N PRO A 63 8.77 -11.68 -5.53
CA PRO A 63 9.93 -12.23 -4.85
C PRO A 63 9.99 -11.70 -3.41
N ILE A 64 10.34 -12.56 -2.45
CA ILE A 64 10.40 -12.20 -1.03
C ILE A 64 11.26 -10.96 -0.76
N SER A 65 12.25 -10.71 -1.61
CA SER A 65 13.07 -9.49 -1.61
C SER A 65 12.29 -8.18 -1.86
N LEU A 66 11.13 -8.23 -2.49
CA LEU A 66 10.29 -7.08 -2.84
C LEU A 66 9.00 -7.01 -2.00
N HIS A 67 8.71 -8.04 -1.19
CA HIS A 67 7.70 -7.93 -0.14
C HIS A 67 8.20 -6.90 0.89
N GLY A 68 7.41 -5.86 1.16
CA GLY A 68 7.76 -4.90 2.21
C GLY A 68 7.88 -5.60 3.55
N GLU A 69 8.70 -5.05 4.47
CA GLU A 69 8.85 -5.60 5.82
C GLU A 69 7.49 -5.87 6.47
N ALA A 70 7.33 -7.08 7.01
CA ALA A 70 6.15 -7.42 7.79
C ALA A 70 5.97 -6.39 8.93
N PRO A 71 4.72 -6.04 9.29
CA PRO A 71 4.45 -5.07 10.37
C PRO A 71 5.17 -5.40 11.68
N SER A 72 5.33 -6.70 11.98
CA SER A 72 6.08 -7.21 13.14
C SER A 72 7.57 -6.86 13.09
N LEU A 73 8.22 -7.06 11.94
CA LEU A 73 9.64 -6.73 11.72
C LEU A 73 9.90 -5.22 11.76
N ARG A 74 8.97 -4.42 11.21
CA ARG A 74 9.06 -2.95 11.25
C ARG A 74 8.97 -2.41 12.68
N LEU A 75 8.07 -2.97 13.50
CA LEU A 75 7.96 -2.62 14.92
C LEU A 75 9.20 -3.04 15.72
N LEU A 76 9.74 -4.22 15.45
CA LEU A 76 10.98 -4.70 16.08
C LEU A 76 12.16 -3.78 15.75
N LYS A 77 12.34 -3.38 14.49
CA LYS A 77 13.38 -2.42 14.09
C LYS A 77 13.22 -1.06 14.77
N LEU A 78 12.00 -0.54 14.88
CA LEU A 78 11.75 0.72 15.60
C LEU A 78 12.09 0.59 17.09
N LYS A 79 11.74 -0.53 17.73
CA LYS A 79 12.10 -0.80 19.14
C LYS A 79 13.60 -0.91 19.33
N LEU A 80 14.30 -1.64 18.46
CA LEU A 80 15.76 -1.77 18.48
C LEU A 80 16.46 -0.42 18.27
N ASN A 81 16.01 0.37 17.29
CA ASN A 81 16.57 1.69 17.02
C ASN A 81 16.38 2.64 18.20
N ASN A 82 15.22 2.60 18.87
CA ASN A 82 14.98 3.39 20.08
C ASN A 82 15.83 2.89 21.27
N ALA A 83 16.02 1.58 21.42
CA ALA A 83 16.88 1.01 22.47
C ALA A 83 18.36 1.40 22.27
N LEU A 84 18.87 1.31 21.05
CA LEU A 84 20.21 1.77 20.68
C LEU A 84 20.39 3.28 20.87
N ARG A 85 19.33 4.06 20.64
CA ARG A 85 19.36 5.50 20.90
C ARG A 85 19.48 5.80 22.40
N LEU A 86 18.75 5.07 23.24
CA LEU A 86 18.81 5.21 24.71
C LEU A 86 20.16 4.75 25.28
N SER A 87 20.82 3.76 24.69
CA SER A 87 22.15 3.31 25.15
C SER A 87 23.29 4.26 24.75
N ASN A 88 23.13 5.11 23.74
CA ASN A 88 24.10 6.13 23.34
C ASN A 88 23.87 7.50 24.03
N LEU A 89 22.84 7.60 24.88
CA LEU A 89 22.49 8.77 25.68
C LEU A 89 22.88 8.60 27.16
N ARG A 90 23.67 7.57 27.47
CA ARG A 90 24.24 7.26 28.79
C ARG A 90 25.75 7.13 28.66
#